data_AF-A0A7V7B3X1-F1
#
_entry.id   AF-A0A7V7B3X1-F1
#
_cell.length_a   1.000
_cell.length_b   1.000
_cell.length_c   1.000
_cell.angle_alpha   90.00
_cell.angle_beta   90.00
_cell.angle_gamma   90.00
#
_symmetry.space_group_name_H-M   'P 1'
#
loop_
_entity.id
_entity.type
_entity.pdbx_description
1 polymer ?
#
loop_
_entity_poly.entity_id
_entity_poly.type
_entity_poly.pdbx_seq_one_letter_code
_entity_poly.pdbx_strand_id
1 'polypeptide(L)'
;MTGQQLLATDHFGPLHQVAVQIPLNLGGFLTDLTMQWEGKKLENGQIDPEHCRILFYLQLEQLNETIVDVQIQKRYVTLQVFNEQSEPKYLIAHLAPILKEKLGKLDYQLSSVTWRNIAESKTKKTQTPMMKGYEKPSMYQGVDVRV
;
A
#
# COMPACT_ATOMS: atom_id res chain seq x y z
N MET A 1 16.29 -31.34 -12.10
CA MET A 1 16.48 -29.90 -12.28
C MET A 1 15.19 -29.33 -12.82
N THR A 2 14.30 -28.82 -11.97
CA THR A 2 12.98 -28.28 -12.35
C THR A 2 13.05 -26.75 -12.43
N GLY A 3 12.35 -26.17 -13.41
CA GLY A 3 12.41 -24.75 -13.81
C GLY A 3 11.90 -23.71 -12.81
N GLN A 4 11.99 -23.97 -11.51
CA GLN A 4 11.62 -23.03 -10.44
C GLN A 4 12.78 -22.14 -9.98
N GLN A 5 14.00 -22.33 -10.50
CA GLN A 5 15.16 -21.51 -10.12
C GLN A 5 15.37 -20.25 -10.98
N LEU A 6 14.55 -20.01 -12.01
CA LEU A 6 14.72 -18.85 -12.90
C LEU A 6 14.01 -17.56 -12.46
N LEU A 7 13.26 -17.56 -11.35
CA LEU A 7 12.64 -16.34 -10.80
C LEU A 7 13.46 -15.69 -9.67
N ALA A 8 14.62 -16.25 -9.33
CA ALA A 8 15.48 -15.74 -8.25
C ALA A 8 16.60 -14.79 -8.74
N THR A 9 16.53 -14.32 -9.98
CA THR A 9 17.52 -13.39 -10.55
C THR A 9 16.85 -12.10 -10.99
N ASP A 10 16.60 -11.23 -10.01
CA ASP A 10 16.54 -9.78 -10.24
C ASP A 10 16.98 -9.08 -8.95
N HIS A 11 18.30 -8.98 -8.76
CA HIS A 11 19.08 -7.95 -8.05
C HIS A 11 18.59 -7.31 -6.72
N PHE A 12 17.55 -7.82 -6.09
CA PHE A 12 17.07 -7.42 -4.78
C PHE A 12 17.25 -8.62 -3.85
N GLY A 13 17.85 -8.39 -2.66
CA GLY A 13 17.89 -9.40 -1.61
C GLY A 13 16.47 -9.90 -1.26
N PRO A 14 16.33 -10.96 -0.44
CA PRO A 14 15.03 -11.56 -0.14
C PRO A 14 14.02 -10.47 0.27
N LEU A 15 13.00 -10.26 -0.58
CA LEU A 15 11.92 -9.33 -0.34
C LEU A 15 11.03 -9.93 0.75
N HIS A 16 10.82 -9.18 1.82
CA HIS A 16 9.95 -9.57 2.92
C HIS A 16 8.63 -8.82 2.81
N GLN A 17 7.52 -9.55 3.01
CA GLN A 17 6.16 -9.02 3.00
C GLN A 17 5.47 -9.37 4.32
N VAL A 18 4.89 -8.38 4.98
CA VAL A 18 4.11 -8.53 6.22
C VAL A 18 2.75 -7.89 6.02
N ALA A 19 1.67 -8.56 6.43
CA ALA A 19 0.32 -8.01 6.39
C ALA A 19 -0.30 -8.00 7.79
N VAL A 20 -0.93 -6.89 8.16
CA VAL A 20 -1.59 -6.69 9.46
C VAL A 20 -2.95 -6.05 9.24
N GLN A 21 -3.97 -6.50 9.97
CA GLN A 21 -5.29 -5.90 10.00
C GLN A 21 -5.54 -5.28 11.37
N ILE A 22 -5.95 -4.01 11.40
CA ILE A 22 -6.13 -3.21 12.61
C ILE A 22 -7.55 -2.64 12.61
N PRO A 23 -8.41 -3.00 13.58
CA PRO A 23 -9.71 -2.37 13.72
C PRO A 23 -9.55 -0.91 14.18
N LEU A 24 -10.27 0.00 13.52
CA LEU A 24 -10.25 1.44 13.74
C LEU A 24 -11.66 1.97 14.06
N ASN A 25 -11.70 3.00 14.90
CA ASN A 25 -12.89 3.83 15.12
C ASN A 25 -12.57 5.27 14.70
N LEU A 26 -13.13 5.70 13.57
CA LEU A 26 -12.91 7.02 12.99
C LEU A 26 -14.17 7.88 13.19
N GLY A 27 -14.26 8.55 14.34
CA GLY A 27 -15.39 9.44 14.62
C GLY A 27 -16.74 8.74 14.74
N GLY A 28 -16.76 7.49 15.22
CA GLY A 28 -17.96 6.65 15.31
C GLY A 28 -18.09 5.64 14.16
N PHE A 29 -17.33 5.82 13.07
CA PHE A 29 -17.27 4.85 11.98
C PHE A 29 -16.28 3.73 12.31
N LEU A 30 -16.80 2.52 12.52
CA LEU A 30 -16.00 1.31 12.74
C LEU A 30 -15.57 0.72 11.38
N THR A 31 -14.28 0.52 11.21
CA THR A 31 -13.69 -0.01 9.98
C THR A 31 -12.41 -0.77 10.28
N ASP A 32 -11.91 -1.57 9.34
CA ASP A 32 -10.60 -2.19 9.45
C ASP A 32 -9.60 -1.49 8.50
N LEU A 33 -8.39 -1.28 9.01
CA LEU A 33 -7.23 -0.95 8.21
C LEU A 33 -6.46 -2.23 7.91
N THR A 34 -6.24 -2.52 6.63
CA THR A 34 -5.25 -3.53 6.23
C THR A 34 -3.96 -2.84 5.80
N MET A 35 -2.86 -3.16 6.46
CA MET A 35 -1.53 -2.65 6.15
C MET A 35 -0.67 -3.79 5.59
N GLN A 36 -0.05 -3.57 4.44
CA GLN A 36 0.97 -4.45 3.87
C GLN A 36 2.30 -3.72 3.83
N TRP A 37 3.34 -4.34 4.36
CA TRP A 37 4.69 -3.81 4.36
C TRP A 37 5.57 -4.71 3.52
N GLU A 38 6.20 -4.15 2.50
CA GLU A 38 7.15 -4.82 1.62
C GLU A 38 8.51 -4.12 1.72
N GLY A 39 9.60 -4.88 1.79
CA GLY A 39 10.91 -4.24 1.77
C GLY A 39 12.08 -5.22 1.79
N LYS A 40 13.27 -4.66 1.64
CA LYS A 40 14.51 -5.44 1.69
C LYS A 40 14.73 -5.95 3.11
N LYS A 41 15.05 -7.24 3.25
CA LYS A 41 15.48 -7.80 4.53
C LYS A 41 16.92 -7.38 4.86
N LEU A 42 17.14 -6.87 6.06
CA LEU A 42 18.46 -6.63 6.64
C LEU A 42 19.08 -7.94 7.17
N GLU A 43 20.38 -7.94 7.46
CA GLU A 43 21.08 -9.12 8.00
C GLU A 43 20.48 -9.60 9.34
N ASN A 44 19.94 -8.68 10.14
CA ASN A 44 19.24 -8.97 11.39
C ASN A 44 17.80 -9.51 11.19
N GLY A 45 17.36 -9.65 9.94
CA GLY A 45 16.07 -10.18 9.54
C GLY A 45 14.89 -9.20 9.57
N GLN A 46 15.11 -7.95 9.98
CA GLN A 46 14.11 -6.89 9.93
C GLN A 46 13.99 -6.29 8.52
N ILE A 47 12.88 -5.60 8.25
CA ILE A 47 12.72 -4.83 7.01
C ILE A 47 13.59 -3.57 7.11
N ASP A 48 14.30 -3.25 6.04
CA ASP A 48 15.09 -2.03 5.91
C ASP A 48 14.16 -0.80 5.95
N PRO A 49 14.23 0.02 7.02
CA PRO A 49 13.39 1.21 7.13
C PRO A 49 13.72 2.27 6.06
N GLU A 50 14.89 2.19 5.42
CA GLU A 50 15.28 3.15 4.37
C GLU A 50 14.79 2.73 2.98
N HIS A 51 14.42 1.46 2.78
CA HIS A 51 14.03 0.90 1.49
C HIS A 51 12.84 -0.06 1.65
N CYS A 52 11.65 0.52 1.83
CA CYS A 52 10.42 -0.23 1.95
C CYS A 52 9.21 0.52 1.37
N ARG A 53 8.13 -0.23 1.20
CA ARG A 53 6.84 0.23 0.72
C ARG A 53 5.76 -0.23 1.69
N ILE A 54 4.84 0.66 2.03
CA ILE A 54 3.72 0.38 2.89
C ILE A 54 2.44 0.71 2.13
N LEU A 55 1.56 -0.29 2.00
CA LEU A 55 0.24 -0.14 1.40
C LEU A 55 -0.81 -0.18 2.51
N PHE A 56 -1.65 0.85 2.57
CA PHE A 56 -2.82 0.89 3.43
C PHE A 56 -4.08 0.72 2.58
N TYR A 57 -4.94 -0.22 2.96
CA TYR A 57 -6.28 -0.39 2.43
C TYR A 57 -7.28 -0.01 3.51
N LEU A 58 -8.10 0.99 3.20
CA LEU A 58 -9.04 1.60 4.13
C LEU A 58 -10.42 1.66 3.48
N GLN A 59 -11.45 1.35 4.25
CA GLN A 59 -12.80 1.84 3.98
C GLN A 59 -13.02 3.08 4.86
N LEU A 60 -13.33 4.22 4.25
CA LEU A 60 -13.65 5.47 4.94
C LEU A 60 -15.12 5.83 4.72
N GLU A 61 -15.77 6.46 5.69
CA GLU A 61 -17.21 6.74 5.64
C GLU A 61 -17.61 7.60 4.43
N GLN A 62 -16.87 8.69 4.16
CA GLN A 62 -17.20 9.63 3.09
C GLN A 62 -16.46 9.32 1.78
N LEU A 63 -15.28 8.70 1.87
CA LEU A 63 -14.39 8.44 0.74
C LEU A 63 -14.46 7.00 0.22
N ASN A 64 -15.20 6.11 0.87
CA ASN A 64 -15.27 4.67 0.54
C ASN A 64 -13.87 4.02 0.50
N GLU A 65 -13.66 3.12 -0.45
CA GLU A 65 -12.42 2.39 -0.66
C GLU A 65 -11.29 3.37 -1.01
N THR A 66 -10.28 3.41 -0.13
CA THR A 66 -9.11 4.28 -0.25
C THR A 66 -7.85 3.45 -0.09
N ILE A 67 -6.94 3.56 -1.06
CA ILE A 67 -5.62 2.93 -0.98
C ILE A 67 -4.59 4.03 -0.79
N VAL A 68 -3.72 3.89 0.21
CA VAL A 68 -2.58 4.80 0.39
C VAL A 68 -1.30 4.01 0.17
N ASP A 69 -0.55 4.37 -0.86
CA ASP A 69 0.76 3.82 -1.16
C ASP A 69 1.84 4.76 -0.63
N VAL A 70 2.66 4.25 0.29
CA VAL A 70 3.78 4.95 0.89
C VAL A 70 5.07 4.29 0.44
N GLN A 71 5.88 5.01 -0.31
CA GLN A 71 7.17 4.54 -0.81
C GLN A 71 8.29 5.28 -0.09
N ILE A 72 9.22 4.52 0.48
CA ILE A 72 10.36 5.03 1.26
C ILE A 72 11.66 4.62 0.55
N GLN A 73 12.48 5.61 0.21
CA GLN A 73 13.80 5.41 -0.38
C GLN A 73 14.79 6.38 0.25
N LYS A 74 15.85 5.86 0.88
CA LYS A 74 16.84 6.70 1.62
C LYS A 74 16.15 7.71 2.54
N ARG A 75 15.08 7.27 3.22
CA ARG A 75 14.22 8.08 4.12
C ARG A 75 13.41 9.19 3.45
N TYR A 76 13.44 9.30 2.13
CA TYR A 76 12.51 10.14 1.38
C TYR A 76 11.19 9.40 1.17
N VAL A 77 10.09 10.05 1.53
CA VAL A 77 8.75 9.46 1.56
C VAL A 77 7.89 10.06 0.45
N THR A 78 7.34 9.20 -0.39
CA THR A 78 6.33 9.57 -1.39
C THR A 78 5.02 8.91 -1.04
N LEU A 79 3.95 9.69 -0.93
CA LEU A 79 2.59 9.20 -0.70
C LEU A 79 1.71 9.38 -1.95
N GLN A 80 0.99 8.32 -2.30
CA GLN A 80 -0.04 8.34 -3.33
C GLN A 80 -1.35 7.81 -2.73
N VAL A 81 -2.40 8.63 -2.77
CA VAL A 81 -3.74 8.26 -2.34
C VAL A 81 -4.56 7.94 -3.58
N PHE A 82 -5.02 6.70 -3.68
CA PHE A 82 -5.88 6.22 -4.75
C PHE A 82 -7.31 6.11 -4.23
N ASN A 83 -8.25 6.72 -4.96
CA ASN A 83 -9.66 6.70 -4.63
C ASN A 83 -10.51 6.88 -5.91
N GLU A 84 -11.74 6.39 -5.94
CA GLU A 84 -12.65 6.60 -7.08
C GLU A 84 -13.25 8.02 -7.12
N GLN A 85 -13.28 8.72 -5.99
CA GLN A 85 -13.73 10.10 -5.87
C GLN A 85 -12.62 11.10 -6.25
N SER A 86 -13.02 12.32 -6.59
CA SER A 86 -12.07 13.43 -6.78
C SER A 86 -11.46 13.85 -5.45
N GLU A 87 -10.28 14.47 -5.49
CA GLU A 87 -9.62 14.96 -4.27
C GLU A 87 -10.56 15.90 -3.51
N PRO A 88 -10.87 15.63 -2.24
CA PRO A 88 -11.63 16.56 -1.42
C PRO A 88 -10.88 17.88 -1.31
N LYS A 89 -11.62 18.99 -1.44
CA LYS A 89 -11.04 20.32 -1.53
C LYS A 89 -10.08 20.59 -0.36
N TYR A 90 -8.83 20.95 -0.69
CA TYR A 90 -7.76 21.26 0.26
C TYR A 90 -7.28 20.08 1.14
N LEU A 91 -7.70 18.84 0.91
CA LEU A 91 -7.28 17.70 1.74
C LEU A 91 -5.75 17.58 1.78
N ILE A 92 -5.10 17.52 0.61
CA ILE A 92 -3.65 17.38 0.53
C ILE A 92 -2.95 18.62 1.07
N ALA A 93 -3.50 19.81 0.82
CA ALA A 93 -2.96 21.06 1.32
C ALA A 93 -2.90 21.12 2.87
N HIS A 94 -3.88 20.52 3.55
CA HIS A 94 -3.90 20.43 5.02
C HIS A 94 -3.06 19.25 5.53
N LEU A 95 -3.08 18.11 4.84
CA LEU A 95 -2.42 16.88 5.30
C LEU A 95 -0.89 16.93 5.11
N ALA A 96 -0.41 17.47 3.99
CA ALA A 96 1.02 17.53 3.68
C ALA A 96 1.89 18.22 4.75
N PRO A 97 1.53 19.40 5.30
CA PRO A 97 2.34 20.01 6.37
C PRO A 97 2.35 19.19 7.66
N ILE A 98 1.24 18.54 8.01
CA ILE A 98 1.15 17.64 9.18
C ILE A 98 2.07 16.43 8.97
N LEU A 99 1.97 15.78 7.82
CA LEU A 99 2.84 14.64 7.47
C LEU A 99 4.31 15.05 7.47
N LYS A 100 4.65 16.21 6.90
CA LYS A 100 6.03 16.73 6.89
C LYS A 100 6.57 16.90 8.31
N GLU A 101 5.79 17.48 9.23
CA GLU A 101 6.18 17.64 10.63
C GLU A 101 6.36 16.28 11.33
N LYS A 102 5.37 15.38 11.23
CA LYS A 102 5.37 14.09 11.94
C LYS A 102 6.45 13.15 11.42
N LEU A 103 6.65 13.07 10.10
CA LEU A 103 7.73 12.30 9.49
C LEU A 103 9.11 12.89 9.82
N GLY A 104 9.23 14.22 9.84
CA GLY A 104 10.47 14.89 10.23
C GLY A 104 10.93 14.54 11.65
N LYS A 105 9.99 14.38 12.59
CA LYS A 105 10.29 13.90 13.96
C LYS A 105 10.80 12.46 14.03
N LEU A 106 10.59 11.68 12.98
CA LEU A 106 11.02 10.29 12.84
C LEU A 106 12.26 10.16 11.93
N ASP A 107 12.90 11.26 11.56
CA ASP A 107 14.03 11.30 10.61
C ASP A 107 13.66 10.78 9.21
N TYR A 108 12.47 11.19 8.73
CA TYR A 108 12.00 10.99 7.37
C TYR A 108 11.66 12.33 6.70
N GLN A 109 11.88 12.41 5.39
CA GLN A 109 11.60 13.61 4.60
C GLN A 109 10.43 13.36 3.65
N LEU A 110 9.34 14.10 3.81
CA LEU A 110 8.22 14.02 2.89
C LEU A 110 8.59 14.68 1.55
N SER A 111 8.68 13.88 0.50
CA SER A 111 8.96 14.34 -0.87
C SER A 111 7.69 14.81 -1.58
N SER A 112 6.62 14.03 -1.52
CA SER A 112 5.35 14.39 -2.17
C SER A 112 4.15 13.64 -1.58
N VAL A 113 2.97 14.25 -1.74
CA VAL A 113 1.67 13.62 -1.49
C VAL A 113 0.80 13.92 -2.70
N THR A 114 0.23 12.90 -3.31
CA THR A 114 -0.57 13.05 -4.53
C THR A 114 -1.88 12.28 -4.42
N TRP A 115 -2.95 12.85 -4.99
CA TRP A 115 -4.23 12.17 -5.15
C TRP A 115 -4.33 11.60 -6.57
N ARG A 116 -4.81 10.36 -6.68
CA ARG A 116 -4.96 9.63 -7.94
C ARG A 116 -6.37 9.07 -8.03
N ASN A 117 -7.15 9.59 -8.98
CA ASN A 117 -8.47 9.08 -9.23
C ASN A 117 -8.39 7.74 -9.99
N ILE A 118 -8.93 6.66 -9.42
CA ILE A 118 -8.85 5.31 -10.00
C ILE A 118 -9.75 5.18 -11.23
N ALA A 119 -10.89 5.87 -11.28
CA ALA A 119 -11.84 5.81 -12.39
C ALA A 119 -11.24 6.41 -13.67
N GLU A 120 -10.44 7.47 -13.56
CA GLU A 120 -9.74 8.11 -14.68
C GLU A 120 -8.65 7.24 -15.32
N SER A 121 -8.07 6.30 -14.56
CA SER A 121 -7.05 5.37 -15.04
C SER A 121 -7.59 4.27 -15.96
N LYS A 122 -8.91 3.98 -15.96
CA LYS A 122 -9.51 3.00 -16.89
C LYS A 122 -9.53 3.50 -18.34
N THR A 123 -9.38 4.81 -18.56
CA THR A 123 -9.45 5.45 -19.89
C THR A 123 -8.07 5.58 -20.57
N LYS A 124 -6.96 5.38 -19.85
CA LYS A 124 -5.60 5.35 -20.42
C LYS A 124 -5.02 3.95 -20.36
N LYS A 125 -5.35 3.13 -21.37
CA LYS A 125 -4.65 1.87 -21.65
C LYS A 125 -3.19 2.15 -22.01
N THR A 126 -2.31 2.09 -21.03
CA THR A 126 -0.88 1.82 -21.24
C THR A 126 -0.44 0.85 -20.16
N GLN A 127 0.12 -0.25 -20.62
CA GLN A 127 0.37 -1.49 -19.90
C GLN A 127 1.34 -1.26 -18.73
N THR A 128 0.91 -1.59 -17.52
CA THR A 128 1.80 -1.87 -16.38
C THR A 128 1.41 -3.25 -15.85
N PRO A 129 2.33 -4.23 -15.73
CA PRO A 129 1.96 -5.60 -15.37
C PRO A 129 1.65 -5.82 -13.88
N MET A 130 1.50 -4.78 -13.05
CA MET A 130 1.34 -4.93 -11.59
C MET A 130 -0.09 -5.19 -11.10
N MET A 131 -1.09 -5.26 -11.99
CA MET A 131 -2.50 -5.32 -11.60
C MET A 131 -3.18 -6.67 -11.85
N LYS A 132 -2.43 -7.76 -12.02
CA LYS A 132 -3.00 -9.13 -12.13
C LYS A 132 -3.31 -9.80 -10.78
N GLY A 133 -2.97 -9.19 -9.64
CA GLY A 133 -3.18 -9.77 -8.31
C GLY A 133 -4.44 -9.34 -7.58
N TYR A 134 -5.21 -8.39 -8.13
CA TYR A 134 -6.41 -7.85 -7.48
C TYR A 134 -7.68 -8.55 -7.98
N GLU A 135 -7.72 -9.88 -7.87
CA GLU A 135 -9.00 -10.60 -7.88
C GLU A 135 -9.47 -10.73 -6.43
N LYS A 136 -10.67 -10.19 -6.16
CA LYS A 136 -11.39 -10.44 -4.90
C LYS A 136 -11.44 -11.95 -4.67
N PRO A 137 -11.22 -12.48 -3.44
CA PRO A 137 -11.47 -13.89 -3.20
C PRO A 137 -12.96 -14.15 -3.45
N SER A 138 -13.26 -14.85 -4.53
CA SER A 138 -14.59 -15.37 -4.81
C SER A 138 -14.98 -16.31 -3.68
N MET A 139 -16.08 -15.97 -3.02
CA MET A 139 -17.02 -16.83 -2.31
C MET A 139 -16.60 -18.31 -2.20
N TYR A 140 -16.27 -18.74 -0.97
CA TYR A 140 -16.06 -20.15 -0.63
C TYR A 140 -17.28 -20.99 -1.03
N GLN A 141 -17.17 -21.76 -2.11
CA GLN A 141 -18.06 -22.90 -2.37
C GLN A 141 -17.40 -24.15 -1.78
N GLY A 142 -18.05 -24.71 -0.76
CA GLY A 142 -17.58 -25.88 -0.03
C GLY A 142 -17.37 -27.09 -0.94
N VAL A 143 -16.34 -27.86 -0.62
CA VAL A 143 -16.15 -29.22 -1.15
C VAL A 143 -16.18 -30.20 0.01
N ASP A 144 -17.05 -31.19 -0.12
CA ASP A 144 -17.22 -32.31 0.81
C ASP A 144 -16.04 -33.28 0.57
N VAL A 145 -15.09 -33.35 1.51
CA VAL A 145 -13.99 -34.34 1.44
C VAL A 145 -14.37 -35.51 2.34
N ARG A 146 -14.69 -36.65 1.73
CA ARG A 146 -14.81 -37.93 2.44
C ARG A 146 -13.41 -38.48 2.70
N VAL A 147 -13.16 -38.86 3.95
CA VAL A 147 -11.95 -39.55 4.44
C VAL A 147 -12.05 -41.04 4.16
#